data_AF-A0A430JFR6-F1
#
_entry.id   AF-A0A430JFR6-F1
#
_cell.length_a   1.000
_cell.length_b   1.000
_cell.length_c   1.000
_cell.angle_alpha   90.00
_cell.angle_beta   90.00
_cell.angle_gamma   90.00
#
_symmetry.space_group_name_H-M   'P 1'
#
loop_
_entity.id
_entity.type
_entity.pdbx_description
1 polymer ?
#
loop_
_entity_poly.entity_id
_entity_poly.type
_entity_poly.pdbx_seq_one_letter_code
_entity_poly.pdbx_strand_id
1 'polypeptide(L)'
;MHWPYAVPEEKKIRLIVNTDAKNEADDQYAIVHALLTPRFRISGMIAAHFGERSATSMEDSYEEINKVLGLMGMGSHIQVCKGASSPLPDDKTPVPSAGSELIIREALREDPLPLYVIFLGPLTDLASAYLQEPRIAERLTAVWIGGGTYPEGGEEFNLGNDVAAANAVLRSPIPLWQVPKNVYSMIRVSLAELAVRVRPHGEIGKYLFDQLVEFNLAWGGKPRWPKGEMWCLGDSPAVSLLLDDHMFEYDLLEAPLIGQDQRYVPQPGARKIRVYRYVDSRFTLEDFYAKLALFELIERRLP
;
A
#
# COMPACT_ATOMS: atom_id res chain seq x y z
N MET A 1 -3.12 20.94 -7.67
CA MET A 1 -1.65 21.05 -7.80
C MET A 1 -1.29 21.34 -9.26
N HIS A 2 -0.38 22.30 -9.51
CA HIS A 2 0.10 22.63 -10.86
C HIS A 2 1.57 22.17 -11.00
N TRP A 3 1.77 20.96 -11.51
CA TRP A 3 3.09 20.38 -11.73
C TRP A 3 3.83 21.10 -12.87
N PRO A 4 5.17 21.20 -12.84
CA PRO A 4 5.96 21.78 -13.93
C PRO A 4 6.04 20.87 -15.18
N TYR A 5 5.26 19.80 -15.22
CA TYR A 5 5.14 18.85 -16.31
C TYR A 5 3.69 18.32 -16.38
N ALA A 6 3.29 17.82 -17.55
CA ALA A 6 1.98 17.20 -17.76
C ALA A 6 2.11 15.69 -17.93
N VAL A 7 1.10 14.94 -17.48
CA VAL A 7 0.94 13.52 -17.77
C VAL A 7 -0.21 13.36 -18.77
N PRO A 8 0.01 12.77 -19.96
CA PRO A 8 -1.05 12.51 -20.92
C PRO A 8 -2.20 11.72 -20.29
N GLU A 9 -3.43 12.02 -20.69
CA GLU A 9 -4.61 11.46 -20.05
C GLU A 9 -4.70 9.94 -20.20
N GLU A 10 -4.33 9.44 -21.37
CA GLU A 10 -4.23 8.02 -21.70
C GLU A 10 -3.13 7.26 -20.95
N LYS A 11 -2.24 7.98 -20.25
CA LYS A 11 -1.20 7.39 -19.38
C LYS A 11 -1.61 7.38 -17.91
N LYS A 12 -2.73 8.03 -17.55
CA LYS A 12 -3.25 8.02 -16.19
C LYS A 12 -3.92 6.70 -15.86
N ILE A 13 -4.04 6.46 -14.56
CA ILE A 13 -4.73 5.29 -14.02
C ILE A 13 -5.67 5.73 -12.90
N ARG A 14 -6.68 4.92 -12.61
CA ARG A 14 -7.46 5.05 -11.39
C ARG A 14 -6.80 4.26 -10.27
N LEU A 15 -6.79 4.81 -9.07
CA LEU A 15 -6.12 4.19 -7.94
C LEU A 15 -7.01 4.22 -6.70
N ILE A 16 -7.17 3.05 -6.07
CA ILE A 16 -7.61 2.95 -4.68
C ILE A 16 -6.38 2.59 -3.84
N VAL A 17 -6.20 3.26 -2.70
CA VAL A 17 -5.16 2.94 -1.71
C VAL A 17 -5.81 2.27 -0.51
N ASN A 18 -5.52 0.99 -0.28
CA ASN A 18 -5.89 0.27 0.94
C ASN A 18 -4.65 0.17 1.84
N THR A 19 -4.75 0.68 3.05
CA THR A 19 -3.60 0.92 3.93
C THR A 19 -3.99 0.72 5.39
N ASP A 20 -3.11 0.10 6.14
CA ASP A 20 -3.20 -0.09 7.57
C ASP A 20 -2.38 0.97 8.31
N ALA A 21 -2.45 2.21 7.80
CA ALA A 21 -1.80 3.39 8.36
C ALA A 21 -1.88 3.42 9.88
N LYS A 22 -0.83 3.92 10.52
CA LYS A 22 -0.65 3.92 11.99
C LYS A 22 -0.26 2.57 12.60
N ASN A 23 -0.26 1.47 11.85
CA ASN A 23 0.40 0.23 12.26
C ASN A 23 1.90 0.48 12.56
N GLU A 24 2.57 1.12 11.61
CA GLU A 24 3.96 1.57 11.69
C GLU A 24 4.06 3.03 11.20
N ALA A 25 5.12 3.35 10.45
CA ALA A 25 5.45 4.73 10.08
C ALA A 25 5.68 4.94 8.57
N ASP A 26 5.62 3.90 7.74
CA ASP A 26 5.91 3.96 6.31
C ASP A 26 4.69 4.11 5.39
N ASP A 27 3.51 3.64 5.79
CA ASP A 27 2.26 3.86 5.04
C ASP A 27 2.05 5.33 4.67
N GLN A 28 2.33 6.24 5.61
CA GLN A 28 2.14 7.68 5.40
C GLN A 28 3.00 8.19 4.25
N TYR A 29 4.20 7.64 4.05
CA TYR A 29 5.06 7.99 2.92
C TYR A 29 4.45 7.52 1.60
N ALA A 30 3.94 6.29 1.55
CA ALA A 30 3.27 5.75 0.37
C ALA A 30 1.97 6.52 0.04
N ILE A 31 1.16 6.88 1.04
CA ILE A 31 -0.04 7.71 0.90
C ILE A 31 0.34 9.06 0.26
N VAL A 32 1.31 9.77 0.84
CA VAL A 32 1.76 11.07 0.32
C VAL A 32 2.32 10.91 -1.10
N HIS A 33 3.11 9.86 -1.37
CA HIS A 33 3.67 9.61 -2.70
C HIS A 33 2.57 9.38 -3.75
N ALA A 34 1.53 8.61 -3.40
CA ALA A 34 0.38 8.39 -4.27
C ALA A 34 -0.39 9.70 -4.54
N LEU A 35 -0.66 10.49 -3.50
CA LEU A 35 -1.35 11.78 -3.60
C LEU A 35 -0.60 12.78 -4.49
N LEU A 36 0.73 12.82 -4.38
CA LEU A 36 1.58 13.72 -5.15
C LEU A 36 1.88 13.20 -6.56
N THR A 37 1.31 12.07 -6.98
CA THR A 37 1.59 11.49 -8.30
C THR A 37 0.53 11.89 -9.33
N PRO A 38 0.82 12.78 -10.30
CA PRO A 38 -0.17 13.26 -11.28
C PRO A 38 -0.67 12.19 -12.26
N ARG A 39 -0.01 11.04 -12.33
CA ARG A 39 -0.48 9.87 -13.08
C ARG A 39 -1.72 9.24 -12.44
N PHE A 40 -1.92 9.43 -11.13
CA PHE A 40 -2.96 8.73 -10.38
C PHE A 40 -4.18 9.60 -10.21
N ARG A 41 -5.34 9.07 -10.65
CA ARG A 41 -6.65 9.58 -10.28
C ARG A 41 -7.11 8.79 -9.06
N ILE A 42 -6.98 9.38 -7.87
CA ILE A 42 -7.36 8.72 -6.63
C ILE A 42 -8.88 8.56 -6.59
N SER A 43 -9.36 7.32 -6.70
CA SER A 43 -10.77 6.94 -6.60
C SER A 43 -11.27 6.84 -5.15
N GLY A 44 -10.34 6.71 -4.20
CA GLY A 44 -10.62 6.70 -2.77
C GLY A 44 -9.50 6.00 -1.99
N MET A 45 -9.61 6.05 -0.66
CA MET A 45 -8.71 5.38 0.27
C MET A 45 -9.51 4.48 1.20
N ILE A 46 -8.90 3.38 1.66
CA ILE A 46 -9.52 2.40 2.55
C ILE A 46 -8.59 2.21 3.74
N ALA A 47 -9.12 2.44 4.94
CA ALA A 47 -8.45 2.13 6.19
C ALA A 47 -8.61 0.63 6.50
N ALA A 48 -7.53 -0.13 6.39
CA ALA A 48 -7.50 -1.55 6.74
C ALA A 48 -7.21 -1.74 8.24
N HIS A 49 -7.62 -2.89 8.78
CA HIS A 49 -7.15 -3.35 10.09
C HIS A 49 -5.68 -3.83 10.00
N PHE A 50 -4.99 -3.83 11.14
CA PHE A 50 -3.64 -4.38 11.29
C PHE A 50 -3.56 -5.37 12.47
N GLY A 51 -4.63 -6.17 12.60
CA GLY A 51 -4.75 -7.20 13.64
C GLY A 51 -4.71 -6.63 15.06
N GLU A 52 -4.01 -7.34 15.95
CA GLU A 52 -4.11 -7.17 17.40
C GLU A 52 -3.13 -6.14 17.99
N ARG A 53 -2.31 -5.46 17.18
CA ARG A 53 -1.44 -4.37 17.69
C ARG A 53 -2.27 -3.21 18.27
N SER A 54 -3.50 -3.05 17.80
CA SER A 54 -4.49 -2.15 18.38
C SER A 54 -5.88 -2.80 18.37
N ALA A 55 -6.65 -2.59 19.44
CA ALA A 55 -8.04 -3.02 19.53
C ALA A 55 -8.97 -2.25 18.57
N THR A 56 -8.50 -1.11 18.06
CA THR A 56 -9.21 -0.22 17.14
C THR A 56 -8.44 0.00 15.85
N SER A 57 -7.61 -0.98 15.44
CA SER A 57 -6.63 -0.81 14.35
C SER A 57 -7.19 -0.18 13.07
N MET A 58 -8.37 -0.61 12.61
CA MET A 58 -9.02 0.01 11.45
C MET A 58 -9.40 1.49 11.69
N GLU A 59 -9.89 1.84 12.89
CA GLU A 59 -10.21 3.23 13.24
C GLU A 59 -8.94 4.08 13.33
N ASP A 60 -7.87 3.54 13.92
CA ASP A 60 -6.58 4.22 14.03
C ASP A 60 -6.02 4.55 12.64
N SER A 61 -6.13 3.60 11.70
CA SER A 61 -5.79 3.83 10.29
C SER A 61 -6.67 4.88 9.63
N TYR A 62 -7.98 4.83 9.86
CA TYR A 62 -8.92 5.81 9.33
C TYR A 62 -8.60 7.23 9.80
N GLU A 63 -8.33 7.41 11.10
CA GLU A 63 -7.93 8.70 11.67
C GLU A 63 -6.60 9.19 11.11
N GLU A 64 -5.62 8.30 10.94
CA GLU A 64 -4.30 8.64 10.42
C GLU A 64 -4.35 9.06 8.95
N ILE A 65 -5.12 8.37 8.10
CA ILE A 65 -5.35 8.79 6.71
C ILE A 65 -5.95 10.19 6.66
N ASN A 66 -7.00 10.44 7.46
CA ASN A 66 -7.65 11.75 7.51
C ASN A 66 -6.72 12.85 8.01
N LYS A 67 -5.83 12.54 8.97
CA LYS A 67 -4.81 13.46 9.46
C LYS A 67 -3.81 13.83 8.36
N VAL A 68 -3.28 12.83 7.63
CA VAL A 68 -2.37 13.06 6.49
C VAL A 68 -3.04 13.92 5.42
N LEU A 69 -4.28 13.61 5.06
CA LEU A 69 -5.06 14.41 4.10
C LEU A 69 -5.30 15.84 4.61
N GLY A 70 -5.58 16.00 5.91
CA GLY A 70 -5.76 17.31 6.55
C GLY A 70 -4.50 18.17 6.48
N LEU A 71 -3.34 17.59 6.77
CA LEU A 71 -2.03 18.27 6.67
C LEU A 71 -1.67 18.69 5.24
N MET A 72 -2.20 17.99 4.24
CA MET A 72 -2.02 18.32 2.83
C MET A 72 -3.13 19.22 2.26
N GLY A 73 -4.13 19.61 3.06
CA GLY A 73 -5.29 20.37 2.59
C GLY A 73 -6.21 19.60 1.63
N MET A 74 -6.16 18.26 1.64
CA MET A 74 -6.88 17.38 0.71
C MET A 74 -8.10 16.66 1.33
N GLY A 75 -8.38 16.88 2.62
CA GLY A 75 -9.40 16.13 3.37
C GLY A 75 -10.84 16.21 2.82
N SER A 76 -11.19 17.23 2.03
CA SER A 76 -12.53 17.36 1.44
C SER A 76 -12.66 16.75 0.03
N HIS A 77 -11.56 16.31 -0.58
CA HIS A 77 -11.54 15.89 -1.98
C HIS A 77 -11.44 14.38 -2.18
N ILE A 78 -11.02 13.65 -1.15
CA ILE A 78 -10.73 12.22 -1.23
C ILE A 78 -11.62 11.49 -0.26
N GLN A 79 -12.44 10.57 -0.80
CA GLN A 79 -13.24 9.68 0.04
C GLN A 79 -12.33 8.71 0.78
N VAL A 80 -12.44 8.69 2.11
CA VAL A 80 -11.83 7.66 2.97
C VAL A 80 -12.93 6.74 3.45
N CYS A 81 -12.78 5.44 3.22
CA CYS A 81 -13.70 4.41 3.68
C CYS A 81 -13.07 3.61 4.82
N LYS A 82 -13.91 3.24 5.78
CA LYS A 82 -13.56 2.23 6.78
C LYS A 82 -13.59 0.84 6.13
N GLY A 83 -12.47 0.14 6.18
CA GLY A 83 -12.35 -1.25 5.73
C GLY A 83 -12.96 -2.22 6.72
N ALA A 84 -12.73 -3.51 6.49
CA ALA A 84 -13.11 -4.55 7.44
C ALA A 84 -12.37 -4.36 8.78
N SER A 85 -13.08 -4.52 9.89
CA SER A 85 -12.52 -4.35 11.24
C SER A 85 -11.83 -5.60 11.78
N SER A 86 -11.85 -6.70 11.05
CA SER A 86 -11.31 -8.00 11.46
C SER A 86 -10.96 -8.85 10.24
N PRO A 87 -10.08 -9.86 10.37
CA PRO A 87 -9.80 -10.80 9.29
C PRO A 87 -11.05 -11.58 8.86
N LEU A 88 -10.97 -12.21 7.69
CA LEU A 88 -11.98 -13.17 7.26
C LEU A 88 -12.03 -14.37 8.22
N PRO A 89 -13.22 -14.94 8.48
CA PRO A 89 -13.33 -16.17 9.26
C PRO A 89 -12.81 -17.40 8.49
N ASP A 90 -12.92 -17.39 7.16
CA ASP A 90 -12.39 -18.40 6.24
C ASP A 90 -12.19 -17.82 4.83
N ASP A 91 -11.62 -18.61 3.89
CA ASP A 91 -11.32 -18.15 2.52
C ASP A 91 -12.55 -18.07 1.58
N LYS A 92 -13.77 -18.17 2.13
CA LYS A 92 -15.04 -18.22 1.38
C LYS A 92 -16.11 -17.25 1.88
N THR A 93 -15.98 -16.77 3.11
CA THR A 93 -16.98 -15.94 3.78
C THR A 93 -16.47 -14.49 3.84
N PRO A 94 -17.09 -13.54 3.12
CA PRO A 94 -16.66 -12.14 3.15
C PRO A 94 -16.94 -11.48 4.50
N VAL A 95 -16.20 -10.42 4.80
CA VAL A 95 -16.52 -9.43 5.83
C VAL A 95 -16.81 -8.11 5.12
N PRO A 96 -18.08 -7.85 4.72
CA PRO A 96 -18.45 -6.63 4.01
C PRO A 96 -18.08 -5.36 4.80
N SER A 97 -17.68 -4.33 4.07
CA SER A 97 -17.17 -3.07 4.61
C SER A 97 -17.40 -1.95 3.59
N ALA A 98 -17.35 -0.68 4.03
CA ALA A 98 -17.37 0.44 3.09
C ALA A 98 -16.15 0.42 2.14
N GLY A 99 -15.04 -0.17 2.57
CA GLY A 99 -13.86 -0.42 1.74
C GLY A 99 -14.10 -1.43 0.62
N SER A 100 -14.64 -2.61 0.94
CA SER A 100 -14.98 -3.62 -0.07
C SER A 100 -16.06 -3.12 -1.04
N GLU A 101 -17.06 -2.38 -0.56
CA GLU A 101 -18.06 -1.72 -1.41
C GLU A 101 -17.44 -0.69 -2.36
N LEU A 102 -16.46 0.11 -1.90
CA LEU A 102 -15.72 1.04 -2.74
C LEU A 102 -14.99 0.30 -3.87
N ILE A 103 -14.31 -0.81 -3.57
CA ILE A 103 -13.63 -1.64 -4.58
C ILE A 103 -14.63 -2.13 -5.63
N ILE A 104 -15.76 -2.70 -5.20
CA ILE A 104 -16.80 -3.20 -6.10
C ILE A 104 -17.33 -2.08 -7.01
N ARG A 105 -17.70 -0.95 -6.41
CA ARG A 105 -18.26 0.20 -7.12
C ARG A 105 -17.29 0.73 -8.19
N GLU A 106 -16.03 0.93 -7.82
CA GLU A 106 -15.03 1.49 -8.75
C GLU A 106 -14.63 0.50 -9.83
N ALA A 107 -14.55 -0.80 -9.53
CA ALA A 107 -14.25 -1.84 -10.51
C ALA A 107 -15.37 -1.98 -11.55
N LEU A 108 -16.63 -1.91 -11.12
CA LEU A 108 -17.79 -1.99 -12.01
C LEU A 108 -18.13 -0.67 -12.70
N ARG A 109 -17.53 0.46 -12.29
CA ARG A 109 -17.71 1.73 -13.00
C ARG A 109 -17.16 1.64 -14.42
N GLU A 110 -17.94 2.08 -15.38
CA GLU A 110 -17.49 2.28 -16.76
C GLU A 110 -16.54 3.49 -16.82
N ASP A 111 -15.27 3.22 -17.12
CA ASP A 111 -14.22 4.22 -17.20
C ASP A 111 -13.12 3.68 -18.15
N PRO A 112 -12.63 4.47 -19.12
CA PRO A 112 -11.60 4.03 -20.04
C PRO A 112 -10.24 3.81 -19.35
N LEU A 113 -10.03 4.37 -18.15
CA LEU A 113 -8.78 4.22 -17.43
C LEU A 113 -8.78 2.93 -16.59
N PRO A 114 -7.68 2.17 -16.59
CA PRO A 114 -7.57 0.95 -15.80
C PRO A 114 -7.62 1.29 -14.31
N LEU A 115 -8.22 0.39 -13.52
CA LEU A 115 -8.24 0.47 -12.07
C LEU A 115 -7.11 -0.37 -11.48
N TYR A 116 -6.32 0.26 -10.63
CA TYR A 116 -5.39 -0.40 -9.74
C TYR A 116 -5.84 -0.23 -8.29
N VAL A 117 -5.63 -1.26 -7.49
CA VAL A 117 -5.82 -1.19 -6.04
C VAL A 117 -4.53 -1.63 -5.38
N ILE A 118 -3.92 -0.74 -4.61
CA ILE A 118 -2.71 -1.05 -3.84
C ILE A 118 -3.10 -1.42 -2.42
N PHE A 119 -2.44 -2.46 -1.88
CA PHE A 119 -2.65 -2.98 -0.54
C PHE A 119 -1.34 -2.90 0.22
N LEU A 120 -1.29 -1.99 1.17
CA LEU A 120 -0.16 -1.76 2.08
C LEU A 120 -0.29 -2.60 3.37
N GLY A 121 -1.47 -3.20 3.57
CA GLY A 121 -1.79 -4.07 4.71
C GLY A 121 -2.39 -5.44 4.28
N PRO A 122 -3.26 -6.05 5.10
CA PRO A 122 -3.91 -7.31 4.76
C PRO A 122 -4.89 -7.20 3.58
N LEU A 123 -5.12 -8.32 2.88
CA LEU A 123 -5.99 -8.37 1.70
C LEU A 123 -7.50 -8.49 2.00
N THR A 124 -7.91 -8.27 3.25
CA THR A 124 -9.28 -8.54 3.73
C THR A 124 -10.36 -7.85 2.92
N ASP A 125 -10.18 -6.57 2.58
CA ASP A 125 -11.17 -5.83 1.78
C ASP A 125 -11.22 -6.31 0.33
N LEU A 126 -10.09 -6.71 -0.28
CA LEU A 126 -10.08 -7.28 -1.64
C LEU A 126 -10.78 -8.62 -1.68
N ALA A 127 -10.44 -9.49 -0.73
CA ALA A 127 -11.05 -10.81 -0.62
C ALA A 127 -12.56 -10.68 -0.38
N SER A 128 -12.97 -9.80 0.53
CA SER A 128 -14.38 -9.52 0.78
C SER A 128 -15.09 -8.97 -0.45
N ALA A 129 -14.46 -8.04 -1.19
CA ALA A 129 -15.03 -7.50 -2.42
C ALA A 129 -15.21 -8.58 -3.49
N TYR A 130 -14.21 -9.43 -3.68
CA TYR A 130 -14.25 -10.52 -4.66
C TYR A 130 -15.28 -11.60 -4.32
N LEU A 131 -15.37 -11.99 -3.04
CA LEU A 131 -16.33 -12.98 -2.57
C LEU A 131 -17.78 -12.47 -2.68
N GLN A 132 -18.00 -11.16 -2.55
CA GLN A 132 -19.30 -10.52 -2.77
C GLN A 132 -19.63 -10.36 -4.27
N GLU A 133 -18.64 -10.02 -5.09
CA GLU A 133 -18.83 -9.73 -6.52
C GLU A 133 -17.65 -10.26 -7.36
N PRO A 134 -17.69 -11.54 -7.79
CA PRO A 134 -16.59 -12.14 -8.54
C PRO A 134 -16.27 -11.46 -9.88
N ARG A 135 -17.22 -10.71 -10.47
CA ARG A 135 -17.02 -10.00 -11.75
C ARG A 135 -15.94 -8.93 -11.68
N ILE A 136 -15.56 -8.45 -10.49
CA ILE A 136 -14.48 -7.46 -10.34
C ILE A 136 -13.11 -8.01 -10.78
N ALA A 137 -12.95 -9.34 -10.84
CA ALA A 137 -11.67 -9.96 -11.13
C ALA A 137 -11.10 -9.62 -12.51
N GLU A 138 -11.96 -9.28 -13.47
CA GLU A 138 -11.57 -8.86 -14.82
C GLU A 138 -11.47 -7.32 -14.96
N ARG A 139 -11.68 -6.58 -13.86
CA ARG A 139 -11.91 -5.13 -13.88
C ARG A 139 -10.87 -4.32 -13.10
N LEU A 140 -9.93 -4.98 -12.41
CA LEU A 140 -8.87 -4.32 -11.64
C LEU A 140 -7.57 -5.14 -11.65
N THR A 141 -6.46 -4.47 -11.32
CA THR A 141 -5.19 -5.12 -10.95
C THR A 141 -4.84 -4.78 -9.50
N ALA A 142 -4.53 -5.80 -8.71
CA ALA A 142 -4.11 -5.65 -7.31
C ALA A 142 -2.59 -5.64 -7.20
N VAL A 143 -2.04 -4.71 -6.41
CA VAL A 143 -0.62 -4.70 -6.01
C VAL A 143 -0.55 -4.85 -4.49
N TRP A 144 0.16 -5.84 -4.01
CA TRP A 144 0.20 -6.19 -2.59
C TRP A 144 1.62 -6.17 -2.06
N ILE A 145 1.84 -5.34 -1.04
CA ILE A 145 3.02 -5.35 -0.19
C ILE A 145 2.77 -6.39 0.90
N GLY A 146 3.30 -7.60 0.69
CA GLY A 146 3.04 -8.68 1.62
C GLY A 146 3.47 -10.05 1.14
N GLY A 147 3.54 -10.95 2.11
CA GLY A 147 3.99 -12.32 1.95
C GLY A 147 5.50 -12.52 2.10
N GLY A 148 5.85 -13.72 2.56
CA GLY A 148 7.21 -14.16 2.80
C GLY A 148 8.04 -14.35 1.52
N THR A 149 9.34 -14.61 1.74
CA THR A 149 10.32 -14.82 0.68
C THR A 149 10.06 -16.14 -0.03
N TYR A 150 10.04 -16.13 -1.36
CA TYR A 150 9.92 -17.35 -2.15
C TYR A 150 11.23 -18.17 -2.14
N PRO A 151 11.14 -19.51 -2.27
CA PRO A 151 9.92 -20.31 -2.41
C PRO A 151 9.22 -20.69 -1.09
N GLU A 152 9.87 -20.57 0.07
CA GLU A 152 9.36 -21.14 1.33
C GLU A 152 8.22 -20.34 1.98
N GLY A 153 8.14 -19.04 1.71
CA GLY A 153 7.26 -18.11 2.42
C GLY A 153 7.79 -17.77 3.81
N GLY A 154 6.92 -17.83 4.81
CA GLY A 154 7.23 -17.58 6.22
C GLY A 154 6.81 -16.20 6.71
N GLU A 155 6.98 -15.98 8.01
CA GLU A 155 6.41 -14.84 8.76
C GLU A 155 6.56 -13.49 8.05
N GLU A 156 5.43 -12.84 7.84
CA GLU A 156 5.28 -11.52 7.25
C GLU A 156 4.03 -10.87 7.86
N PHE A 157 4.10 -9.58 8.18
CA PHE A 157 3.12 -8.95 9.05
C PHE A 157 1.73 -8.85 8.39
N ASN A 158 1.67 -8.33 7.16
CA ASN A 158 0.42 -8.12 6.43
C ASN A 158 -0.29 -9.43 6.12
N LEU A 159 0.48 -10.44 5.68
CA LEU A 159 -0.03 -11.79 5.47
C LEU A 159 -0.54 -12.41 6.78
N GLY A 160 0.20 -12.25 7.87
CA GLY A 160 -0.17 -12.79 9.18
C GLY A 160 -1.49 -12.26 9.72
N ASN A 161 -1.84 -11.02 9.38
CA ASN A 161 -3.10 -10.42 9.79
C ASN A 161 -4.33 -11.03 9.11
N ASP A 162 -4.21 -11.64 7.92
CA ASP A 162 -5.32 -12.34 7.28
C ASP A 162 -4.88 -13.37 6.22
N VAL A 163 -4.49 -14.56 6.69
CA VAL A 163 -4.12 -15.70 5.82
C VAL A 163 -5.32 -16.19 4.99
N ALA A 164 -6.54 -16.07 5.51
CA ALA A 164 -7.75 -16.49 4.82
C ALA A 164 -8.04 -15.59 3.60
N ALA A 165 -7.92 -14.28 3.76
CA ALA A 165 -8.04 -13.32 2.66
C ALA A 165 -6.94 -13.53 1.60
N ALA A 166 -5.69 -13.74 2.03
CA ALA A 166 -4.61 -14.03 1.09
C ALA A 166 -4.91 -15.29 0.26
N ASN A 167 -5.39 -16.36 0.88
CA ASN A 167 -5.80 -17.58 0.16
C ASN A 167 -6.99 -17.34 -0.79
N ALA A 168 -7.99 -16.56 -0.38
CA ALA A 168 -9.12 -16.20 -1.25
C ALA A 168 -8.66 -15.45 -2.50
N VAL A 169 -7.74 -14.48 -2.36
CA VAL A 169 -7.19 -13.72 -3.48
C VAL A 169 -6.27 -14.57 -4.36
N LEU A 170 -5.42 -15.41 -3.78
CA LEU A 170 -4.52 -16.31 -4.53
C LEU A 170 -5.30 -17.33 -5.38
N ARG A 171 -6.48 -17.76 -4.91
CA ARG A 171 -7.42 -18.62 -5.66
C ARG A 171 -8.24 -17.85 -6.71
N SER A 172 -8.49 -16.56 -6.51
CA SER A 172 -9.28 -15.73 -7.44
C SER A 172 -8.60 -15.61 -8.82
N PRO A 173 -9.26 -15.13 -9.88
CA PRO A 173 -8.60 -14.77 -11.14
C PRO A 173 -8.08 -13.31 -11.21
N ILE A 174 -8.16 -12.52 -10.12
CA ILE A 174 -7.70 -11.11 -10.07
C ILE A 174 -6.20 -10.98 -10.43
N PRO A 175 -5.79 -10.22 -11.45
CA PRO A 175 -4.37 -9.92 -11.69
C PRO A 175 -3.69 -9.41 -10.40
N LEU A 176 -2.70 -10.15 -9.90
CA LEU A 176 -2.02 -9.87 -8.64
C LEU A 176 -0.53 -9.65 -8.87
N TRP A 177 -0.04 -8.54 -8.34
CA TRP A 177 1.36 -8.17 -8.25
C TRP A 177 1.77 -8.26 -6.78
N GLN A 178 2.56 -9.26 -6.43
CA GLN A 178 3.07 -9.45 -5.08
C GLN A 178 4.49 -8.90 -4.96
N VAL A 179 4.70 -8.05 -3.97
CA VAL A 179 6.03 -7.58 -3.55
C VAL A 179 6.33 -8.24 -2.20
N PRO A 180 7.13 -9.32 -2.17
CA PRO A 180 7.40 -10.05 -0.94
C PRO A 180 8.39 -9.30 -0.04
N LYS A 181 8.47 -9.69 1.24
CA LYS A 181 9.25 -8.99 2.27
C LYS A 181 10.71 -8.73 1.93
N ASN A 182 11.39 -9.67 1.27
CA ASN A 182 12.78 -9.49 0.88
C ASN A 182 12.97 -8.40 -0.17
N VAL A 183 11.93 -8.09 -0.94
CA VAL A 183 11.94 -7.08 -1.99
C VAL A 183 11.48 -5.73 -1.47
N TYR A 184 10.35 -5.65 -0.76
CA TYR A 184 9.94 -4.36 -0.21
C TYR A 184 10.95 -3.82 0.82
N SER A 185 11.67 -4.71 1.51
CA SER A 185 12.76 -4.35 2.44
C SER A 185 14.01 -3.73 1.78
N MET A 186 14.02 -3.58 0.46
CA MET A 186 15.08 -2.90 -0.29
C MET A 186 14.95 -1.36 -0.23
N ILE A 187 13.77 -0.83 0.10
CA ILE A 187 13.53 0.62 0.22
C ILE A 187 14.05 1.13 1.56
N ARG A 188 15.37 1.27 1.67
CA ARG A 188 16.05 1.67 2.91
C ARG A 188 16.35 3.15 2.90
N VAL A 189 16.14 3.79 4.05
CA VAL A 189 16.43 5.21 4.29
C VAL A 189 17.14 5.38 5.63
N SER A 190 17.93 6.45 5.75
CA SER A 190 18.49 6.86 7.04
C SER A 190 17.69 7.99 7.67
N LEU A 191 17.70 8.10 9.00
CA LEU A 191 17.10 9.26 9.67
C LEU A 191 17.75 10.58 9.22
N ALA A 192 19.06 10.58 8.94
CA ALA A 192 19.77 11.75 8.44
C ALA A 192 19.26 12.18 7.04
N GLU A 193 19.02 11.21 6.16
CA GLU A 193 18.43 11.45 4.84
C GLU A 193 17.03 12.05 4.95
N LEU A 194 16.15 11.45 5.77
CA LEU A 194 14.80 11.97 5.97
C LEU A 194 14.81 13.38 6.61
N ALA A 195 15.75 13.66 7.51
CA ALA A 195 15.90 14.98 8.12
C ALA A 195 16.25 16.07 7.09
N VAL A 196 17.01 15.72 6.05
CA VAL A 196 17.42 16.65 4.99
C VAL A 196 16.40 16.73 3.85
N ARG A 197 15.80 15.58 3.48
CA ARG A 197 15.06 15.42 2.22
C ARG A 197 13.54 15.36 2.41
N VAL A 198 13.04 15.23 3.64
CA VAL A 198 11.62 15.11 3.94
C VAL A 198 11.18 16.20 4.91
N ARG A 199 11.82 16.24 6.09
CA ARG A 199 11.45 17.15 7.19
C ARG A 199 11.29 18.63 6.79
N PRO A 200 12.11 19.23 5.91
CA PRO A 200 12.02 20.65 5.59
C PRO A 200 10.86 21.05 4.66
N HIS A 201 10.12 20.08 4.12
CA HIS A 201 9.12 20.30 3.07
C HIS A 201 7.69 20.38 3.64
N GLY A 202 7.40 21.53 4.27
CA GLY A 202 6.07 21.86 4.79
C GLY A 202 5.66 21.06 6.02
N GLU A 203 4.42 21.29 6.48
CA GLU A 203 3.87 20.60 7.65
C GLU A 203 3.78 19.09 7.44
N ILE A 204 3.46 18.64 6.21
CA ILE A 204 3.42 17.22 5.89
C ILE A 204 4.81 16.58 5.96
N GLY A 205 5.86 17.22 5.42
CA GLY A 205 7.23 16.71 5.50
C GLY A 205 7.74 16.65 6.94
N LYS A 206 7.46 17.70 7.74
CA LYS A 206 7.75 17.71 9.18
C LYS A 206 7.04 16.56 9.89
N TYR A 207 5.75 16.37 9.63
CA TYR A 207 4.96 15.30 10.25
C TYR A 207 5.51 13.91 9.94
N LEU A 208 5.78 13.61 8.65
CA LEU A 208 6.31 12.32 8.22
C LEU A 208 7.62 11.96 8.93
N PHE A 209 8.50 12.95 9.12
CA PHE A 209 9.75 12.75 9.83
C PHE A 209 9.54 12.57 11.34
N ASP A 210 8.83 13.51 11.97
CA ASP A 210 8.70 13.54 13.43
C ASP A 210 7.97 12.28 13.94
N GLN A 211 6.89 11.83 13.27
CA GLN A 211 6.15 10.62 13.67
C GLN A 211 6.99 9.34 13.57
N LEU A 212 7.85 9.23 12.55
CA LEU A 212 8.73 8.08 12.38
C LEU A 212 9.80 8.06 13.47
N VAL A 213 10.38 9.22 13.80
CA VAL A 213 11.34 9.33 14.91
C VAL A 213 10.68 9.01 16.25
N GLU A 214 9.47 9.50 16.50
CA GLU A 214 8.69 9.17 17.70
C GLU A 214 8.45 7.66 17.83
N PHE A 215 8.01 7.01 16.75
CA PHE A 215 7.84 5.55 16.73
C PHE A 215 9.18 4.84 17.00
N ASN A 216 10.25 5.25 16.32
CA ASN A 216 11.59 4.69 16.48
C ASN A 216 12.07 4.74 17.94
N LEU A 217 11.84 5.86 18.63
CA LEU A 217 12.19 6.03 20.03
C LEU A 217 11.28 5.21 20.96
N ALA A 218 9.97 5.19 20.72
CA ALA A 218 9.02 4.41 21.51
C ALA A 218 9.34 2.90 21.49
N TRP A 219 9.92 2.41 20.39
CA TRP A 219 10.34 1.01 20.22
C TRP A 219 11.84 0.76 20.48
N GLY A 220 12.59 1.75 20.95
CA GLY A 220 14.05 1.65 21.15
C GLY A 220 14.51 0.59 22.16
N GLY A 221 13.60 0.08 22.99
CA GLY A 221 13.87 -1.05 23.91
C GLY A 221 13.94 -2.42 23.22
N LYS A 222 13.60 -2.52 21.92
CA LYS A 222 13.64 -3.78 21.17
C LYS A 222 15.02 -3.99 20.52
N PRO A 223 15.65 -5.16 20.70
CA PRO A 223 17.05 -5.37 20.30
C PRO A 223 17.27 -5.53 18.78
N ARG A 224 16.21 -5.71 17.99
CA ARG A 224 16.33 -6.08 16.55
C ARG A 224 15.68 -5.10 15.59
N TRP A 225 14.55 -4.53 15.94
CA TRP A 225 13.79 -3.58 15.11
C TRP A 225 12.97 -2.67 16.03
N PRO A 226 12.90 -1.35 15.74
CA PRO A 226 13.60 -0.62 14.69
C PRO A 226 15.14 -0.64 14.81
N LYS A 227 15.87 -0.26 13.75
CA LYS A 227 17.34 -0.31 13.70
C LYS A 227 18.03 0.94 14.27
N GLY A 228 17.27 1.86 14.87
CA GLY A 228 17.78 3.07 15.49
C GLY A 228 17.95 4.23 14.51
N GLU A 229 18.76 4.06 13.46
CA GLU A 229 19.07 5.13 12.48
C GLU A 229 18.72 4.78 11.03
N MET A 230 18.23 3.56 10.80
CA MET A 230 17.82 3.05 9.49
C MET A 230 16.39 2.54 9.57
N TRP A 231 15.62 2.88 8.53
CA TRP A 231 14.24 2.46 8.34
C TRP A 231 14.05 1.86 6.96
N CYS A 232 13.00 1.03 6.86
CA CYS A 232 12.46 0.57 5.60
C CYS A 232 11.16 1.32 5.33
N LEU A 233 10.99 1.87 4.13
CA LEU A 233 9.71 2.39 3.65
C LEU A 233 9.06 1.34 2.73
N GLY A 234 8.66 0.22 3.32
CA GLY A 234 8.29 -1.01 2.61
C GLY A 234 7.06 -0.85 1.72
N ASP A 235 6.19 0.09 2.05
CA ASP A 235 4.97 0.33 1.27
C ASP A 235 5.16 1.11 -0.03
N SER A 236 6.25 1.85 -0.12
CA SER A 236 6.53 2.76 -1.25
C SER A 236 6.56 2.09 -2.63
N PRO A 237 7.02 0.82 -2.79
CA PRO A 237 6.96 0.12 -4.08
C PRO A 237 5.56 -0.02 -4.65
N ALA A 238 4.51 -0.03 -3.82
CA ALA A 238 3.14 -0.13 -4.32
C ALA A 238 2.77 1.06 -5.22
N VAL A 239 3.39 2.20 -4.94
CA VAL A 239 3.25 3.45 -5.70
C VAL A 239 4.20 3.45 -6.90
N SER A 240 5.50 3.21 -6.68
CA SER A 240 6.50 3.35 -7.74
C SER A 240 6.35 2.30 -8.84
N LEU A 241 5.89 1.09 -8.53
CA LEU A 241 5.59 0.06 -9.53
C LEU A 241 4.44 0.43 -10.47
N LEU A 242 3.59 1.39 -10.10
CA LEU A 242 2.55 1.94 -10.98
C LEU A 242 3.06 3.12 -11.84
N LEU A 243 4.24 3.66 -11.52
CA LEU A 243 4.94 4.63 -12.36
C LEU A 243 5.79 3.92 -13.42
N ASP A 244 6.55 2.91 -13.00
CA ASP A 244 7.31 2.01 -13.85
C ASP A 244 7.22 0.59 -13.29
N ASP A 245 6.73 -0.36 -14.08
CA ASP A 245 6.39 -1.69 -13.58
C ASP A 245 7.59 -2.64 -13.48
N HIS A 246 8.80 -2.08 -13.66
CA HIS A 246 10.09 -2.77 -13.66
C HIS A 246 10.03 -4.04 -14.51
N MET A 247 9.75 -3.87 -15.80
CA MET A 247 9.82 -4.94 -16.78
C MET A 247 11.14 -5.72 -16.61
N PHE A 248 11.05 -7.05 -16.50
CA PHE A 248 12.15 -8.00 -16.22
C PHE A 248 12.57 -8.20 -14.76
N GLU A 249 11.98 -7.49 -13.80
CA GLU A 249 12.32 -7.63 -12.36
C GLU A 249 11.27 -8.39 -11.54
N TYR A 250 10.47 -9.19 -12.22
CA TYR A 250 9.48 -10.10 -11.65
C TYR A 250 9.41 -11.41 -12.42
N ASP A 251 8.92 -12.44 -11.75
CA ASP A 251 8.59 -13.74 -12.33
C ASP A 251 7.07 -13.97 -12.31
N LEU A 252 6.57 -14.78 -13.26
CA LEU A 252 5.20 -15.29 -13.21
C LEU A 252 5.20 -16.66 -12.55
N LEU A 253 4.85 -16.70 -11.27
CA LEU A 253 4.85 -17.92 -10.45
C LEU A 253 3.43 -18.45 -10.26
N GLU A 254 3.28 -19.77 -10.17
CA GLU A 254 2.00 -20.38 -9.76
C GLU A 254 1.66 -19.92 -8.34
N ALA A 255 0.43 -19.43 -8.14
CA ALA A 255 -0.02 -18.94 -6.85
C ALA A 255 -0.01 -20.08 -5.82
N PRO A 256 0.72 -19.95 -4.70
CA PRO A 256 0.70 -20.96 -3.65
C PRO A 256 -0.62 -20.89 -2.86
N LEU A 257 -0.89 -21.92 -2.05
CA LEU A 257 -1.70 -21.75 -0.85
C LEU A 257 -0.80 -21.36 0.31
N ILE A 258 -1.35 -20.65 1.28
CA ILE A 258 -0.61 -20.21 2.47
C ILE A 258 -1.12 -21.00 3.67
N GLY A 259 -0.19 -21.71 4.33
CA GLY A 259 -0.44 -22.40 5.58
C GLY A 259 -0.63 -21.41 6.75
N GLN A 260 -1.18 -21.89 7.86
CA GLN A 260 -1.33 -21.07 9.07
C GLN A 260 0.02 -20.64 9.68
N ASP A 261 1.10 -21.37 9.36
CA ASP A 261 2.49 -20.99 9.69
C ASP A 261 3.10 -20.02 8.66
N GLN A 262 2.27 -19.46 7.78
CA GLN A 262 2.62 -18.56 6.67
C GLN A 262 3.58 -19.15 5.64
N ARG A 263 3.84 -20.46 5.67
CA ARG A 263 4.62 -21.12 4.62
C ARG A 263 3.80 -21.30 3.37
N TYR A 264 4.48 -21.20 2.24
CA TYR A 264 3.88 -21.43 0.94
C TYR A 264 3.79 -22.93 0.65
N VAL A 265 2.59 -23.36 0.28
CA VAL A 265 2.26 -24.71 -0.14
C VAL A 265 2.10 -24.68 -1.66
N PRO A 266 3.04 -25.25 -2.44
CA PRO A 266 2.96 -25.25 -3.90
C PRO A 266 1.62 -25.82 -4.42
N GLN A 267 1.08 -25.21 -5.47
CA GLN A 267 -0.15 -25.65 -6.15
C GLN A 267 0.13 -25.87 -7.63
N PRO A 268 0.58 -27.07 -8.05
CA PRO A 268 0.85 -27.35 -9.45
C PRO A 268 -0.39 -27.12 -10.32
N GLY A 269 -0.24 -26.31 -11.37
CA GLY A 269 -1.33 -25.94 -12.27
C GLY A 269 -2.24 -24.81 -11.77
N ALA A 270 -1.92 -24.19 -10.62
CA ALA A 270 -2.60 -22.96 -10.21
C ALA A 270 -2.35 -21.83 -11.21
N ARG A 271 -3.21 -20.82 -11.16
CA ARG A 271 -3.01 -19.59 -11.94
C ARG A 271 -1.66 -18.96 -11.61
N LYS A 272 -1.13 -18.18 -12.54
CA LYS A 272 0.09 -17.41 -12.31
C LYS A 272 -0.20 -16.03 -11.73
N ILE A 273 0.68 -15.56 -10.86
CA ILE A 273 0.73 -14.21 -10.30
C ILE A 273 2.10 -13.61 -10.58
N ARG A 274 2.17 -12.28 -10.62
CA ARG A 274 3.43 -11.54 -10.77
C ARG A 274 4.09 -11.45 -9.39
N VAL A 275 5.29 -11.97 -9.24
CA VAL A 275 6.07 -11.91 -7.99
C VAL A 275 7.36 -11.15 -8.27
N TYR A 276 7.54 -10.01 -7.60
CA TYR A 276 8.75 -9.21 -7.77
C TYR A 276 9.95 -9.88 -7.09
N ARG A 277 11.11 -9.71 -7.70
CA ARG A 277 12.43 -10.10 -7.18
C ARG A 277 13.32 -8.90 -6.90
N TYR A 278 12.97 -7.72 -7.42
CA TYR A 278 13.69 -6.46 -7.22
C TYR A 278 12.78 -5.24 -7.37
N VAL A 279 13.13 -4.15 -6.69
CA VAL A 279 12.54 -2.81 -6.86
C VAL A 279 13.66 -1.76 -6.87
N ASP A 280 13.59 -0.78 -7.77
CA ASP A 280 14.53 0.33 -7.82
C ASP A 280 14.25 1.33 -6.68
N SER A 281 15.03 1.21 -5.61
CA SER A 281 14.95 2.09 -4.45
C SER A 281 15.32 3.53 -4.77
N ARG A 282 16.28 3.76 -5.68
CA ARG A 282 16.69 5.10 -6.08
C ARG A 282 15.56 5.80 -6.81
N PHE A 283 14.94 5.14 -7.79
CA PHE A 283 13.79 5.71 -8.51
C PHE A 283 12.64 6.01 -7.54
N THR A 284 12.29 5.06 -6.69
CA THR A 284 11.20 5.20 -5.71
C THR A 284 11.42 6.40 -4.78
N LEU A 285 12.59 6.49 -4.15
CA LEU A 285 12.90 7.53 -3.17
C LEU A 285 13.12 8.90 -3.81
N GLU A 286 13.87 8.98 -4.91
CA GLU A 286 14.15 10.26 -5.58
C GLU A 286 12.87 10.88 -6.17
N ASP A 287 11.97 10.08 -6.72
CA ASP A 287 10.68 10.56 -7.21
C ASP A 287 9.80 11.08 -6.06
N PHE A 288 9.76 10.37 -4.92
CA PHE A 288 9.07 10.85 -3.72
C PHE A 288 9.64 12.18 -3.20
N TYR A 289 10.97 12.25 -3.00
CA TYR A 289 11.62 13.47 -2.48
C TYR A 289 11.41 14.66 -3.42
N ALA A 290 11.54 14.46 -4.73
CA ALA A 290 11.32 15.51 -5.71
C ALA A 290 9.87 16.00 -5.71
N LYS A 291 8.90 15.09 -5.63
CA LYS A 291 7.47 15.44 -5.57
C LYS A 291 7.13 16.19 -4.30
N LEU A 292 7.64 15.76 -3.14
CA LEU A 292 7.43 16.45 -1.87
C LEU A 292 8.02 17.86 -1.87
N ALA A 293 9.24 18.04 -2.39
CA ALA A 293 9.87 19.34 -2.52
C ALA A 293 9.10 20.28 -3.47
N LEU A 294 8.60 19.75 -4.60
CA LEU A 294 7.78 20.49 -5.54
C LEU A 294 6.42 20.88 -4.96
N PHE A 295 5.80 19.99 -4.18
CA PHE A 295 4.53 20.28 -3.49
C PHE A 295 4.65 21.50 -2.59
N GLU A 296 5.69 21.55 -1.74
CA GLU A 296 5.96 22.70 -0.87
C GLU A 296 6.19 24.01 -1.67
N LEU A 297 6.91 23.93 -2.79
CA LEU A 297 7.12 25.10 -3.65
C LEU A 297 5.82 25.60 -4.31
N ILE A 298 4.88 24.71 -4.60
CA ILE A 298 3.57 25.06 -5.17
C ILE A 298 2.70 25.72 -4.09
N GLU A 299 2.64 25.14 -2.90
CA GLU A 299 1.86 25.67 -1.77
C GLU A 299 2.33 27.08 -1.37
N ARG A 300 3.64 27.32 -1.30
CA ARG A 300 4.21 28.66 -1.02
C ARG A 300 3.89 29.72 -2.07
N ARG A 301 3.48 29.33 -3.28
CA ARG A 301 3.14 30.25 -4.38
C ARG A 301 1.65 30.56 -4.44
N LEU A 302 0.82 29.87 -3.67
CA LEU A 302 -0.60 30.21 -3.53
C LEU A 302 -0.70 31.43 -2.60
N PRO A 303 -1.40 32.50 -3.05
CA PRO A 303 -1.53 33.76 -2.30
C PRO A 303 -2.38 33.61 -1.03
#